data_AF-A0A9X3T8I0-F1
#
_entry.id   AF-A0A9X3T8I0-F1
#
_cell.length_a   1.000
_cell.length_b   1.000
_cell.length_c   1.000
_cell.angle_alpha   90.00
_cell.angle_beta   90.00
_cell.angle_gamma   90.00
#
_symmetry.space_group_name_H-M   'P 1'
#
loop_
_entity.id
_entity.type
_entity.pdbx_description
1 polymer ?
#
loop_
_entity_poly.entity_id
_entity_poly.type
_entity_poly.pdbx_seq_one_letter_code
_entity_poly.pdbx_strand_id
1 'polypeptide(L)'
;MIPRHRSSGSMPLALGAALALAVLAWPAPAAAQETAGGEELKFDYGADGVSWYWSRQIDETLELGSISQQVEWPNPQSATTMPVAVELGENTKVAALSFNLAERGVTEGSEITDFKLTVAEGDDAGDSPTFNPTGKLVQACPITEAWTTGEAEMWDVQPPVGDGCVVGERAEPDPAEVADAEALIAATQEAIENGGTTETPAVEVPLPTWTFDLTELAEDWGQDPFANYGVMFMPVMDDATPVDTWQVNLKLPLRDDTQTPVNEYDATAYRLSATFAFTPGETPDDGASDPGSGTTGGSSGSSGSSGGSGGGGGSGGGGADEAAAGEESASPEELAPAAYEPIEPKAPWYVWTLIPAGIVGAYLLHTVMGASSAAAGGGGAIDRIRAHNLDKRGWALPVPAGLWQKLTGRGGRS
;
A
#
# COMPACT_ATOMS: atom_id res chain seq x y z
N MET A 1 54.26 -13.68 -49.20
CA MET A 1 55.70 -13.57 -48.88
C MET A 1 55.81 -13.28 -47.38
N ILE A 2 56.65 -14.01 -46.65
CA ILE A 2 56.92 -13.94 -45.20
C ILE A 2 58.36 -13.33 -45.05
N PRO A 3 58.92 -12.78 -43.92
CA PRO A 3 58.43 -12.48 -42.54
C PRO A 3 58.79 -11.04 -41.99
N ARG A 4 58.66 -10.87 -40.65
CA ARG A 4 59.47 -10.04 -39.69
C ARG A 4 58.86 -8.69 -39.22
N HIS A 5 59.02 -8.22 -37.96
CA HIS A 5 59.39 -8.84 -36.66
C HIS A 5 59.03 -7.87 -35.50
N ARG A 6 58.75 -8.41 -34.29
CA ARG A 6 58.98 -7.87 -32.92
C ARG A 6 59.14 -6.34 -32.68
N SER A 7 58.35 -5.80 -31.74
CA SER A 7 58.83 -5.21 -30.46
C SER A 7 57.62 -4.98 -29.52
N SER A 8 57.32 -5.86 -28.56
CA SER A 8 57.67 -5.68 -27.13
C SER A 8 57.96 -4.24 -26.69
N GLY A 9 57.13 -3.69 -25.80
CA GLY A 9 57.32 -2.39 -25.15
C GLY A 9 56.57 -2.36 -23.82
N SER A 10 57.25 -2.71 -22.74
CA SER A 10 56.68 -2.79 -21.39
C SER A 10 56.74 -1.41 -20.71
N MET A 11 55.61 -0.86 -20.29
CA MET A 11 55.57 0.32 -19.40
C MET A 11 55.01 -0.06 -18.03
N PRO A 12 55.69 0.28 -16.92
CA PRO A 12 55.14 0.15 -15.59
C PRO A 12 54.20 1.32 -15.30
N LEU A 13 52.89 1.09 -15.28
CA LEU A 13 51.92 2.06 -14.81
C LEU A 13 51.85 2.01 -13.29
N ALA A 14 52.25 3.10 -12.64
CA ALA A 14 52.25 3.20 -11.18
C ALA A 14 50.82 3.30 -10.64
N LEU A 15 50.44 2.39 -9.74
CA LEU A 15 49.21 2.53 -8.94
C LEU A 15 49.42 3.67 -7.92
N GLY A 16 48.95 4.87 -8.26
CA GLY A 16 48.68 5.92 -7.27
C GLY A 16 47.36 5.64 -6.57
N ALA A 17 47.41 5.24 -5.30
CA ALA A 17 46.22 5.04 -4.49
C ALA A 17 45.61 6.39 -4.08
N ALA A 18 44.68 6.91 -4.89
CA ALA A 18 43.82 8.00 -4.49
C ALA A 18 42.69 7.46 -3.60
N LEU A 19 42.78 7.67 -2.28
CA LEU A 19 41.63 7.52 -1.39
C LEU A 19 40.65 8.64 -1.73
N ALA A 20 39.65 8.34 -2.56
CA ALA A 20 38.46 9.17 -2.66
C ALA A 20 37.68 9.02 -1.34
N LEU A 21 37.70 10.07 -0.52
CA LEU A 21 36.75 10.26 0.56
C LEU A 21 35.37 10.42 -0.09
N ALA A 22 34.66 9.31 -0.23
CA ALA A 22 33.23 9.32 -0.48
C ALA A 22 32.55 9.90 0.75
N VAL A 23 32.41 11.22 0.77
CA VAL A 23 31.46 11.89 1.64
C VAL A 23 30.10 11.33 1.25
N LEU A 24 29.53 10.53 2.16
CA LEU A 24 28.12 10.17 2.09
C LEU A 24 27.36 11.48 2.29
N ALA A 25 27.06 12.16 1.19
CA ALA A 25 26.08 13.21 1.19
C ALA A 25 24.75 12.55 1.53
N TRP A 26 24.33 12.66 2.80
CA TRP A 26 22.93 12.48 3.12
C TRP A 26 22.12 13.40 2.20
N PRO A 27 20.95 12.95 1.69
CA PRO A 27 20.08 13.81 0.92
C PRO A 27 19.80 15.05 1.76
N ALA A 28 20.02 16.23 1.17
CA ALA A 28 19.61 17.46 1.83
C ALA A 28 18.09 17.39 2.10
N PRO A 29 17.59 17.93 3.22
CA PRO A 29 16.15 18.02 3.44
C PRO A 29 15.50 18.69 2.22
N ALA A 30 14.39 18.13 1.76
CA ALA A 30 13.71 18.59 0.56
C ALA A 30 13.47 20.10 0.66
N ALA A 31 13.92 20.84 -0.36
CA ALA A 31 13.60 22.25 -0.45
C ALA A 31 12.07 22.37 -0.57
N ALA A 32 11.46 23.26 0.24
CA ALA A 32 10.01 23.48 0.20
C ALA A 32 9.54 23.74 -1.24
N GLN A 33 8.44 23.10 -1.65
CA GLN A 33 7.91 23.19 -3.01
C GLN A 33 7.67 24.66 -3.40
N GLU A 34 8.42 25.18 -4.38
CA GLU A 34 8.30 26.58 -4.81
C GLU A 34 7.00 26.88 -5.60
N THR A 35 6.22 25.84 -5.93
CA THR A 35 4.98 25.94 -6.71
C THR A 35 3.73 25.88 -5.83
N ALA A 36 3.04 27.02 -5.73
CA ALA A 36 1.79 27.17 -4.96
C ALA A 36 0.57 26.37 -5.49
N GLY A 37 0.77 25.48 -6.47
CA GLY A 37 -0.24 24.56 -7.00
C GLY A 37 0.08 23.08 -6.73
N GLY A 38 1.07 22.80 -5.87
CA GLY A 38 1.55 21.44 -5.60
C GLY A 38 2.38 20.84 -6.72
N GLU A 39 2.78 19.58 -6.50
CA GLU A 39 3.38 18.70 -7.50
C GLU A 39 2.36 17.63 -7.92
N GLU A 40 2.37 17.25 -9.20
CA GLU A 40 1.55 16.14 -9.70
C GLU A 40 2.25 14.80 -9.40
N LEU A 41 1.66 14.05 -8.47
CA LEU A 41 2.07 12.70 -8.10
C LEU A 41 1.37 11.68 -8.98
N LYS A 42 2.11 11.00 -9.86
CA LYS A 42 1.64 9.80 -10.56
C LYS A 42 1.72 8.57 -9.65
N PHE A 43 0.79 7.63 -9.80
CA PHE A 43 0.79 6.37 -9.04
C PHE A 43 1.94 5.44 -9.43
N ASP A 44 2.77 5.04 -8.47
CA ASP A 44 3.93 4.17 -8.68
C ASP A 44 3.70 2.78 -8.07
N TYR A 45 3.61 1.75 -8.91
CA TYR A 45 3.46 0.35 -8.51
C TYR A 45 4.57 -0.21 -7.59
N GLY A 46 5.71 0.47 -7.47
CA GLY A 46 6.80 0.11 -6.57
C GLY A 46 6.70 0.72 -5.17
N ALA A 47 6.00 1.85 -5.03
CA ALA A 47 5.92 2.64 -3.79
C ALA A 47 4.51 2.67 -3.19
N ASP A 48 3.49 2.80 -4.04
CA ASP A 48 2.09 2.99 -3.66
C ASP A 48 1.33 1.66 -3.56
N GLY A 49 0.33 1.62 -2.67
CA GLY A 49 -0.45 0.42 -2.40
C GLY A 49 -1.79 0.42 -3.11
N VAL A 50 -2.21 -0.75 -3.63
CA VAL A 50 -3.57 -1.00 -4.11
C VAL A 50 -4.09 -2.38 -3.68
N SER A 51 -5.37 -2.47 -3.38
CA SER A 51 -6.12 -3.73 -3.17
C SER A 51 -7.60 -3.55 -3.50
N TRP A 52 -8.35 -4.64 -3.65
CA TRP A 52 -9.82 -4.60 -3.71
C TRP A 52 -10.42 -5.86 -3.08
N TYR A 53 -11.58 -5.68 -2.44
CA TYR A 53 -12.20 -6.65 -1.53
C TYR A 53 -13.62 -6.97 -1.98
N TRP A 54 -13.97 -8.25 -2.07
CA TRP A 54 -15.25 -8.71 -2.63
C TRP A 54 -16.05 -9.52 -1.60
N SER A 55 -17.30 -9.12 -1.33
CA SER A 55 -18.19 -9.80 -0.35
C SER A 55 -18.65 -11.18 -0.83
N ARG A 56 -18.75 -11.34 -2.16
CA ARG A 56 -18.97 -12.61 -2.85
C ARG A 56 -17.74 -12.90 -3.70
N GLN A 57 -16.73 -13.51 -3.08
CA GLN A 57 -15.68 -14.18 -3.84
C GLN A 57 -16.29 -15.34 -4.63
N ILE A 58 -15.77 -15.58 -5.84
CA ILE A 58 -16.27 -16.67 -6.67
C ILE A 58 -15.67 -18.03 -6.23
N ASP A 59 -14.74 -18.01 -5.28
CA ASP A 59 -14.07 -19.16 -4.64
C ASP A 59 -14.97 -19.88 -3.62
N GLU A 60 -16.24 -20.12 -3.98
CA GLU A 60 -17.14 -20.92 -3.16
C GLU A 60 -16.69 -22.39 -3.16
N THR A 61 -16.65 -22.97 -1.95
CA THR A 61 -16.47 -24.41 -1.79
C THR A 61 -17.79 -25.11 -2.09
N LEU A 62 -17.97 -25.55 -3.34
CA LEU A 62 -19.15 -26.28 -3.78
C LEU A 62 -19.15 -27.68 -3.16
N GLU A 63 -20.01 -27.87 -2.15
CA GLU A 63 -20.27 -29.15 -1.49
C GLU A 63 -21.19 -30.02 -2.36
N LEU A 64 -20.60 -30.71 -3.35
CA LEU A 64 -21.30 -31.66 -4.22
C LEU A 64 -21.43 -33.02 -3.52
N GLY A 65 -22.24 -33.04 -2.45
CA GLY A 65 -22.48 -34.22 -1.63
C GLY A 65 -21.31 -34.51 -0.69
N SER A 66 -20.57 -35.59 -0.95
CA SER A 66 -19.39 -35.97 -0.14
C SER A 66 -18.06 -35.44 -0.71
N ILE A 67 -18.12 -34.51 -1.67
CA ILE A 67 -16.95 -33.93 -2.35
C ILE A 67 -17.08 -32.42 -2.28
N SER A 68 -16.30 -31.80 -1.40
CA SER A 68 -16.08 -30.36 -1.35
C SER A 68 -15.01 -30.01 -2.40
N GLN A 69 -15.40 -29.33 -3.49
CA GLN A 69 -14.45 -28.78 -4.46
C GLN A 69 -14.41 -27.26 -4.31
N GLN A 70 -13.21 -26.70 -4.13
CA GLN A 70 -12.99 -25.27 -4.35
C GLN A 70 -12.98 -25.05 -5.86
N VAL A 71 -13.87 -24.20 -6.35
CA VAL A 71 -13.90 -23.78 -7.75
C VAL A 71 -13.45 -22.33 -7.79
N GLU A 72 -12.16 -22.12 -8.07
CA GLU A 72 -11.62 -20.79 -8.37
C GLU A 72 -12.12 -20.41 -9.77
N TRP A 73 -12.98 -19.40 -9.84
CA TRP A 73 -13.33 -18.79 -11.14
C TRP A 73 -12.36 -17.64 -11.40
N PRO A 74 -11.90 -17.45 -12.65
CA PRO A 74 -11.00 -16.35 -12.97
C PRO A 74 -11.65 -15.02 -12.60
N ASN A 75 -10.90 -14.15 -11.92
CA ASN A 75 -11.29 -12.76 -11.65
C ASN A 75 -11.83 -12.12 -12.95
N PRO A 76 -13.14 -11.77 -13.04
CA PRO A 76 -13.71 -11.16 -14.24
C PRO A 76 -13.28 -9.71 -14.49
N GLN A 77 -12.48 -9.10 -13.60
CA GLN A 77 -11.98 -7.73 -13.72
C GLN A 77 -10.50 -7.72 -14.08
N SER A 78 -10.07 -6.70 -14.84
CA SER A 78 -8.66 -6.44 -15.08
C SER A 78 -7.89 -6.21 -13.77
N ALA A 79 -6.62 -6.59 -13.73
CA ALA A 79 -5.69 -6.24 -12.65
C ALA A 79 -5.41 -4.72 -12.54
N THR A 80 -5.89 -3.93 -13.51
CA THR A 80 -5.82 -2.46 -13.54
C THR A 80 -7.14 -1.79 -13.19
N THR A 81 -8.11 -2.55 -12.66
CA THR A 81 -9.45 -2.05 -12.32
C THR A 81 -9.72 -2.22 -10.82
N MET A 82 -10.08 -1.10 -10.19
CA MET A 82 -10.49 -0.95 -8.79
C MET A 82 -12.03 -0.83 -8.75
N PRO A 83 -12.78 -1.95 -8.60
CA PRO A 83 -14.23 -1.92 -8.65
C PRO A 83 -14.86 -1.43 -7.34
N VAL A 84 -15.83 -0.53 -7.46
CA VAL A 84 -16.71 -0.09 -6.37
C VAL A 84 -18.14 -0.46 -6.75
N ALA A 85 -18.75 -1.41 -6.03
CA ALA A 85 -20.03 -2.00 -6.43
C ALA A 85 -21.02 -2.18 -5.28
N VAL A 86 -22.30 -2.05 -5.66
CA VAL A 86 -23.47 -2.38 -4.86
C VAL A 86 -24.26 -3.45 -5.62
N GLU A 87 -24.70 -4.50 -4.92
CA GLU A 87 -25.73 -5.41 -5.44
C GLU A 87 -26.88 -5.48 -4.44
N LEU A 88 -28.11 -5.29 -4.92
CA LEU A 88 -29.33 -5.39 -4.10
C LEU A 88 -29.35 -4.45 -2.88
N GLY A 89 -28.66 -3.30 -2.96
CA GLY A 89 -28.51 -2.37 -1.84
C GLY A 89 -27.46 -2.76 -0.79
N GLU A 90 -26.63 -3.77 -1.04
CA GLU A 90 -25.48 -4.13 -0.20
C GLU A 90 -24.17 -3.84 -0.93
N ASN A 91 -23.15 -3.34 -0.23
CA ASN A 91 -21.81 -3.17 -0.81
C ASN A 91 -21.23 -4.56 -1.13
N THR A 92 -20.79 -4.77 -2.37
CA THR A 92 -20.22 -6.06 -2.80
C THR A 92 -18.78 -5.99 -3.25
N LYS A 93 -18.31 -4.81 -3.69
CA LYS A 93 -16.92 -4.56 -4.04
C LYS A 93 -16.49 -3.18 -3.53
N VAL A 94 -15.32 -3.13 -2.91
CA VAL A 94 -14.63 -1.89 -2.50
C VAL A 94 -13.17 -1.99 -2.87
N ALA A 95 -12.49 -0.86 -3.08
CA ALA A 95 -11.08 -0.80 -3.42
C ALA A 95 -10.32 0.07 -2.42
N ALA A 96 -9.08 -0.30 -2.09
CA ALA A 96 -8.19 0.45 -1.22
C ALA A 96 -6.99 0.96 -2.03
N LEU A 97 -6.57 2.20 -1.75
CA LEU A 97 -5.46 2.87 -2.40
C LEU A 97 -4.67 3.68 -1.36
N SER A 98 -3.35 3.55 -1.34
CA SER A 98 -2.46 4.36 -0.51
C SER A 98 -1.31 4.94 -1.33
N PHE A 99 -0.98 6.21 -1.11
CA PHE A 99 0.22 6.84 -1.64
C PHE A 99 1.30 6.88 -0.55
N ASN A 100 2.52 6.47 -0.89
CA ASN A 100 3.64 6.47 0.05
C ASN A 100 4.25 7.87 0.16
N LEU A 101 3.60 8.74 0.95
CA LEU A 101 3.98 10.14 1.13
C LEU A 101 5.41 10.33 1.65
N ALA A 102 5.91 9.41 2.48
CA ALA A 102 7.29 9.43 2.96
C ALA A 102 8.29 9.28 1.79
N GLU A 103 8.02 8.39 0.84
CA GLU A 103 8.83 8.26 -0.39
C GLU A 103 8.64 9.44 -1.37
N ARG A 104 7.52 10.18 -1.27
CA ARG A 104 7.34 11.49 -1.95
C ARG A 104 8.02 12.66 -1.24
N GLY A 105 8.74 12.42 -0.14
CA GLY A 105 9.52 13.43 0.57
C GLY A 105 8.75 14.21 1.64
N VAL A 106 7.52 13.79 1.99
CA VAL A 106 6.80 14.35 3.15
C VAL A 106 7.51 13.91 4.42
N THR A 107 8.00 14.88 5.19
CA THR A 107 8.64 14.64 6.49
C THR A 107 7.62 14.68 7.62
N GLU A 108 7.89 13.96 8.71
CA GLU A 108 7.12 14.04 9.97
C GLU A 108 6.94 15.52 10.41
N GLY A 109 5.74 15.86 10.89
CA GLY A 109 5.37 17.22 11.29
C GLY A 109 5.03 18.19 10.15
N SER A 110 4.90 17.72 8.90
CA SER A 110 4.47 18.56 7.78
C SER A 110 2.99 18.95 7.83
N GLU A 111 2.65 20.09 7.25
CA GLU A 111 1.26 20.54 7.05
C GLU A 111 0.87 20.28 5.59
N ILE A 112 -0.06 19.37 5.34
CA ILE A 112 -0.58 19.12 3.99
C ILE A 112 -1.63 20.20 3.67
N THR A 113 -1.39 20.94 2.60
CA THR A 113 -2.16 22.15 2.24
C THR A 113 -3.09 21.96 1.04
N ASP A 114 -2.83 20.96 0.21
CA ASP A 114 -3.71 20.51 -0.87
C ASP A 114 -3.42 19.02 -1.15
N PHE A 115 -4.45 18.18 -1.20
CA PHE A 115 -4.35 16.80 -1.66
C PHE A 115 -5.61 16.45 -2.45
N LYS A 116 -5.54 16.54 -3.78
CA LYS A 116 -6.63 16.16 -4.68
C LYS A 116 -6.26 14.91 -5.46
N LEU A 117 -6.96 13.82 -5.18
CA LEU A 117 -6.82 12.54 -5.85
C LEU A 117 -7.75 12.49 -7.07
N THR A 118 -7.21 12.26 -8.26
CA THR A 118 -7.95 12.12 -9.52
C THR A 118 -7.80 10.71 -10.07
N VAL A 119 -8.93 10.05 -10.36
CA VAL A 119 -8.98 8.67 -10.86
C VAL A 119 -9.89 8.60 -12.08
N ALA A 120 -9.41 8.04 -13.19
CA ALA A 120 -10.23 7.77 -14.36
C ALA A 120 -11.21 6.63 -14.08
N GLU A 121 -12.41 6.72 -14.65
CA GLU A 121 -13.41 5.67 -14.68
C GLU A 121 -13.36 4.96 -16.03
N GLY A 122 -13.14 3.64 -16.00
CA GLY A 122 -13.03 2.82 -17.20
C GLY A 122 -14.35 2.23 -17.68
N ASP A 123 -14.46 2.08 -18.99
CA ASP A 123 -15.50 1.34 -19.68
C ASP A 123 -14.96 0.15 -20.50
N ASP A 124 -13.71 -0.26 -20.25
CA ASP A 124 -13.04 -1.34 -20.98
C ASP A 124 -13.91 -2.61 -21.02
N ALA A 125 -13.96 -3.29 -22.16
CA ALA A 125 -14.72 -4.53 -22.32
C ALA A 125 -14.32 -5.64 -21.31
N GLY A 126 -13.09 -5.57 -20.79
CA GLY A 126 -12.55 -6.44 -19.75
C GLY A 126 -13.00 -6.14 -18.31
N ASP A 127 -13.75 -5.06 -18.07
CA ASP A 127 -14.27 -4.70 -16.74
C ASP A 127 -15.72 -5.16 -16.51
N SER A 128 -16.19 -6.10 -17.33
CA SER A 128 -17.58 -6.54 -17.33
C SER A 128 -17.99 -7.14 -15.96
N PRO A 129 -19.14 -6.74 -15.39
CA PRO A 129 -20.08 -5.75 -15.91
C PRO A 129 -19.72 -4.32 -15.48
N THR A 130 -19.49 -3.44 -16.47
CA THR A 130 -19.44 -1.99 -16.22
C THR A 130 -20.87 -1.50 -16.04
N PHE A 131 -21.21 -1.06 -14.82
CA PHE A 131 -22.47 -0.41 -14.51
C PHE A 131 -22.16 0.97 -13.93
N ASN A 132 -21.91 1.94 -14.82
CA ASN A 132 -21.73 3.36 -14.50
C ASN A 132 -23.07 4.13 -14.64
N PRO A 133 -24.00 4.06 -13.67
CA PRO A 133 -25.20 4.88 -13.69
C PRO A 133 -24.88 6.33 -13.31
N THR A 134 -25.24 7.24 -14.20
CA THR A 134 -25.27 8.68 -13.90
C THR A 134 -26.02 8.94 -12.59
N GLY A 135 -25.37 9.62 -11.64
CA GLY A 135 -25.97 10.00 -10.36
C GLY A 135 -25.77 9.01 -9.21
N LYS A 136 -24.97 7.96 -9.37
CA LYS A 136 -24.34 7.29 -8.21
C LYS A 136 -23.06 8.01 -7.82
N LEU A 137 -22.67 7.86 -6.56
CA LEU A 137 -21.57 8.56 -5.94
C LEU A 137 -20.65 7.54 -5.26
N VAL A 138 -19.35 7.74 -5.43
CA VAL A 138 -18.29 7.04 -4.71
C VAL A 138 -17.73 8.01 -3.67
N GLN A 139 -17.34 7.50 -2.51
CA GLN A 139 -16.63 8.25 -1.48
C GLN A 139 -15.30 7.57 -1.13
N ALA A 140 -14.30 8.36 -0.78
CA ALA A 140 -13.03 7.91 -0.23
C ALA A 140 -13.08 8.03 1.31
N CYS A 141 -13.10 6.89 2.00
CA CYS A 141 -13.05 6.83 3.46
C CYS A 141 -11.61 6.55 3.92
N PRO A 142 -11.10 7.21 4.98
CA PRO A 142 -9.75 6.95 5.47
C PRO A 142 -9.65 5.53 6.02
N ILE A 143 -8.53 4.85 5.76
CA ILE A 143 -8.22 3.54 6.35
C ILE A 143 -7.50 3.74 7.68
N THR A 144 -7.89 3.01 8.72
CA THR A 144 -7.37 3.21 10.09
C THR A 144 -6.35 2.19 10.56
N GLU A 145 -6.09 1.14 9.79
CA GLU A 145 -5.06 0.11 10.09
C GLU A 145 -4.26 -0.29 8.84
N ALA A 146 -3.02 -0.73 9.06
CA ALA A 146 -2.13 -1.21 8.00
C ALA A 146 -2.67 -2.47 7.30
N TRP A 147 -2.59 -2.49 5.96
CA TRP A 147 -3.09 -3.57 5.10
C TRP A 147 -2.05 -4.02 4.07
N THR A 148 -2.35 -5.10 3.35
CA THR A 148 -1.45 -5.68 2.34
C THR A 148 -2.00 -5.51 0.93
N THR A 149 -1.15 -5.08 0.00
CA THR A 149 -1.47 -4.94 -1.42
C THR A 149 -1.86 -6.27 -2.07
N GLY A 150 -3.03 -6.30 -2.70
CA GLY A 150 -3.72 -7.51 -3.11
C GLY A 150 -4.52 -7.33 -4.40
N GLU A 151 -5.11 -8.42 -4.88
CA GLU A 151 -6.06 -8.41 -6.00
C GLU A 151 -7.21 -9.36 -5.62
N ALA A 152 -8.44 -8.85 -5.55
CA ALA A 152 -9.62 -9.60 -5.12
C ALA A 152 -9.39 -10.35 -3.80
N GLU A 153 -9.06 -9.61 -2.74
CA GLU A 153 -8.92 -10.14 -1.37
C GLU A 153 -10.30 -10.40 -0.74
N MET A 154 -10.33 -11.20 0.33
CA MET A 154 -11.59 -11.56 1.01
C MET A 154 -12.16 -10.35 1.75
N TRP A 155 -13.49 -10.20 1.76
CA TRP A 155 -14.16 -9.08 2.43
C TRP A 155 -13.92 -9.02 3.95
N ASP A 156 -13.72 -10.17 4.60
CA ASP A 156 -13.42 -10.24 6.04
C ASP A 156 -11.98 -9.82 6.38
N VAL A 157 -11.10 -9.62 5.39
CA VAL A 157 -9.76 -9.05 5.55
C VAL A 157 -9.63 -7.62 5.01
N GLN A 158 -10.75 -6.96 4.67
CA GLN A 158 -10.71 -5.53 4.38
C GLN A 158 -10.30 -4.75 5.65
N PRO A 159 -9.43 -3.74 5.54
CA PRO A 159 -9.05 -2.96 6.72
C PRO A 159 -10.24 -2.10 7.20
N PRO A 160 -10.29 -1.78 8.50
CA PRO A 160 -11.29 -0.87 9.04
C PRO A 160 -11.19 0.51 8.38
N VAL A 161 -12.35 1.11 8.14
CA VAL A 161 -12.49 2.49 7.66
C VAL A 161 -12.89 3.41 8.82
N GLY A 162 -12.37 4.63 8.82
CA GLY A 162 -12.72 5.68 9.77
C GLY A 162 -13.91 6.52 9.32
N ASP A 163 -14.30 7.45 10.18
CA ASP A 163 -15.23 8.53 9.84
C ASP A 163 -14.59 9.57 8.89
N GLY A 164 -15.38 10.53 8.40
CA GLY A 164 -14.85 11.64 7.58
C GLY A 164 -14.71 11.35 6.08
N CYS A 165 -15.42 10.34 5.55
CA CYS A 165 -15.37 10.02 4.12
C CYS A 165 -15.67 11.24 3.21
N VAL A 166 -14.85 11.43 2.18
CA VAL A 166 -15.00 12.49 1.18
C VAL A 166 -15.73 11.95 -0.04
N VAL A 167 -16.85 12.58 -0.42
CA VAL A 167 -17.59 12.24 -1.65
C VAL A 167 -16.82 12.73 -2.87
N GLY A 168 -16.61 11.86 -3.86
CA GLY A 168 -15.92 12.22 -5.10
C GLY A 168 -16.80 12.97 -6.09
N GLU A 169 -16.23 13.97 -6.75
CA GLU A 169 -16.85 14.70 -7.85
C GLU A 169 -16.53 13.99 -9.18
N ARG A 170 -17.57 13.50 -9.88
CA ARG A 170 -17.43 12.89 -11.22
C ARG A 170 -17.60 13.95 -12.31
N ALA A 171 -16.58 14.10 -13.15
CA ALA A 171 -16.60 14.89 -14.37
C ALA A 171 -16.67 14.00 -15.61
N GLU A 172 -17.47 14.42 -16.61
CA GLU A 172 -17.40 13.87 -17.97
C GLU A 172 -16.23 14.54 -18.73
N PRO A 173 -15.59 13.83 -19.68
CA PRO A 173 -14.56 14.42 -20.54
C PRO A 173 -15.13 15.52 -21.45
N ASP A 174 -14.29 16.43 -21.95
CA ASP A 174 -14.74 17.45 -22.92
C ASP A 174 -15.18 16.76 -24.22
N PRO A 175 -16.43 16.94 -24.68
CA PRO A 175 -16.91 16.35 -25.93
C PRO A 175 -16.08 16.72 -27.17
N ALA A 176 -15.35 17.84 -27.15
CA ALA A 176 -14.43 18.21 -28.23
C ALA A 176 -13.15 17.34 -28.20
N GLU A 177 -12.57 17.09 -27.03
CA GLU A 177 -11.39 16.24 -26.88
C GLU A 177 -11.71 14.77 -27.20
N VAL A 178 -12.90 14.29 -26.82
CA VAL A 178 -13.42 12.98 -27.22
C VAL A 178 -13.54 12.88 -28.74
N ALA A 179 -14.18 13.87 -29.40
CA ALA A 179 -14.37 13.85 -30.84
C ALA A 179 -13.04 13.93 -31.62
N ASP A 180 -12.06 14.71 -31.14
CA ASP A 180 -10.73 14.80 -31.73
C ASP A 180 -9.95 13.48 -31.54
N ALA A 181 -10.04 12.83 -30.37
CA ALA A 181 -9.45 11.52 -30.13
C ALA A 181 -10.06 10.43 -31.02
N GLU A 182 -11.39 10.34 -31.11
CA GLU A 182 -12.10 9.42 -32.01
C GLU A 182 -11.70 9.62 -33.48
N ALA A 183 -11.58 10.88 -33.92
CA ALA A 183 -11.16 11.21 -35.29
C ALA A 183 -9.71 10.78 -35.57
N LEU A 184 -8.80 10.94 -34.61
CA LEU A 184 -7.42 10.47 -34.70
C LEU A 184 -7.31 8.93 -34.73
N ILE A 185 -8.11 8.24 -33.92
CA ILE A 185 -8.20 6.77 -33.92
C ILE A 185 -8.71 6.27 -35.27
N ALA A 186 -9.79 6.86 -35.80
CA ALA A 186 -10.35 6.50 -37.10
C ALA A 186 -9.35 6.74 -38.25
N ALA A 187 -8.65 7.88 -38.25
CA ALA A 187 -7.61 8.18 -39.25
C ALA A 187 -6.41 7.23 -39.15
N THR A 188 -6.05 6.81 -37.94
CA THR A 188 -4.98 5.82 -37.70
C THR A 188 -5.37 4.44 -38.22
N GLN A 189 -6.61 4.01 -37.97
CA GLN A 189 -7.15 2.76 -38.50
C GLN A 189 -7.19 2.76 -40.03
N GLU A 190 -7.65 3.84 -40.67
CA GLU A 190 -7.61 3.99 -42.13
C GLU A 190 -6.16 3.94 -42.68
N ALA A 191 -5.20 4.56 -42.00
CA ALA A 191 -3.80 4.50 -42.39
C ALA A 191 -3.23 3.08 -42.34
N ILE A 192 -3.56 2.30 -41.29
CA ILE A 192 -3.15 0.90 -41.13
C ILE A 192 -3.77 0.03 -42.24
N GLU A 193 -5.07 0.18 -42.52
CA GLU A 193 -5.76 -0.57 -43.58
C GLU A 193 -5.19 -0.30 -44.99
N ASN A 194 -4.68 0.92 -45.22
CA ASN A 194 -3.98 1.30 -46.44
C ASN A 194 -2.49 0.90 -46.49
N GLY A 195 -1.98 0.16 -45.50
CA GLY A 195 -0.61 -0.34 -45.44
C GLY A 195 0.42 0.66 -44.89
N GLY A 196 -0.03 1.66 -44.13
CA GLY A 196 0.82 2.52 -43.31
C GLY A 196 1.41 1.78 -42.10
N THR A 197 2.42 2.38 -41.48
CA THR A 197 3.07 1.85 -40.26
C THR A 197 2.42 2.39 -39.00
N THR A 198 2.38 1.56 -37.95
CA THR A 198 1.81 1.86 -36.62
C THR A 198 2.73 2.71 -35.75
N GLU A 199 3.39 3.73 -36.32
CA GLU A 199 4.28 4.65 -35.56
C GLU A 199 3.51 5.84 -34.94
N THR A 200 2.18 5.88 -35.10
CA THR A 200 1.32 6.85 -34.42
C THR A 200 1.35 6.59 -32.90
N PRO A 201 1.45 7.61 -32.03
CA PRO A 201 1.27 7.42 -30.59
C PRO A 201 -0.09 6.78 -30.29
N ALA A 202 -0.18 6.03 -29.20
CA ALA A 202 -1.45 5.52 -28.70
C ALA A 202 -2.35 6.72 -28.33
N VAL A 203 -3.42 6.91 -29.10
CA VAL A 203 -4.47 7.87 -28.79
C VAL A 203 -5.56 7.11 -28.05
N GLU A 204 -5.70 7.35 -26.76
CA GLU A 204 -6.84 6.88 -25.98
C GLU A 204 -7.96 7.92 -26.02
N VAL A 205 -9.21 7.47 -25.95
CA VAL A 205 -10.36 8.36 -25.76
C VAL A 205 -10.33 8.86 -24.30
N PRO A 206 -10.46 10.17 -24.04
CA PRO A 206 -10.57 10.69 -22.69
C PRO A 206 -11.72 10.02 -21.92
N LEU A 207 -11.40 9.53 -20.72
CA LEU A 207 -12.34 8.84 -19.84
C LEU A 207 -12.99 9.84 -18.86
N PRO A 208 -14.20 9.55 -18.32
CA PRO A 208 -14.72 10.27 -17.16
C PRO A 208 -13.76 10.17 -15.97
N THR A 209 -13.72 11.18 -15.11
CA THR A 209 -12.79 11.24 -13.98
C THR A 209 -13.49 11.55 -12.68
N TRP A 210 -13.08 10.88 -11.61
CA TRP A 210 -13.47 11.14 -10.24
C TRP A 210 -12.39 11.93 -9.51
N THR A 211 -12.74 13.05 -8.89
CA THR A 211 -11.83 13.84 -8.05
C THR A 211 -12.28 13.77 -6.59
N PHE A 212 -11.35 13.45 -5.68
CA PHE A 212 -11.57 13.42 -4.23
C PHE A 212 -10.64 14.44 -3.58
N ASP A 213 -11.20 15.42 -2.86
CA ASP A 213 -10.41 16.38 -2.08
C ASP A 213 -10.08 15.78 -0.71
N LEU A 214 -8.92 15.13 -0.63
CA LEU A 214 -8.45 14.44 0.57
C LEU A 214 -7.73 15.39 1.55
N THR A 215 -7.73 16.71 1.31
CA THR A 215 -6.93 17.67 2.09
C THR A 215 -7.25 17.60 3.59
N GLU A 216 -8.52 17.57 3.99
CA GLU A 216 -8.94 17.43 5.40
C GLU A 216 -8.58 16.05 5.99
N LEU A 217 -8.66 14.98 5.19
CA LEU A 217 -8.25 13.63 5.63
C LEU A 217 -6.73 13.48 5.78
N ALA A 218 -5.97 14.27 5.03
CA ALA A 218 -4.52 14.21 4.99
C ALA A 218 -3.83 15.08 6.04
N GLU A 219 -4.55 15.90 6.82
CA GLU A 219 -3.95 16.77 7.86
C GLU A 219 -3.06 15.95 8.82
N ASP A 220 -3.57 14.83 9.32
CA ASP A 220 -2.83 13.90 10.20
C ASP A 220 -1.69 13.15 9.46
N TRP A 221 -1.80 12.91 8.16
CA TRP A 221 -0.78 12.21 7.36
C TRP A 221 0.48 13.06 7.14
N GLY A 222 0.37 14.39 7.23
CA GLY A 222 1.54 15.27 7.24
C GLY A 222 2.29 15.19 8.57
N GLN A 223 1.54 15.03 9.67
CA GLN A 223 2.11 14.90 11.01
C GLN A 223 2.83 13.57 11.20
N ASP A 224 2.20 12.43 10.84
CA ASP A 224 2.83 11.12 10.77
C ASP A 224 2.61 10.46 9.39
N PRO A 225 3.56 10.59 8.45
CA PRO A 225 3.49 9.95 7.14
C PRO A 225 3.42 8.42 7.16
N PHE A 226 3.77 7.77 8.29
CA PHE A 226 3.65 6.31 8.45
C PHE A 226 2.27 5.88 8.99
N ALA A 227 1.46 6.81 9.51
CA ALA A 227 0.06 6.60 9.84
C ALA A 227 -0.87 6.70 8.61
N ASN A 228 -0.36 7.11 7.45
CA ASN A 228 -1.10 7.11 6.20
C ASN A 228 -1.32 5.68 5.67
N TYR A 229 -2.46 5.08 6.03
CA TYR A 229 -2.92 3.82 5.43
C TYR A 229 -3.76 4.03 4.16
N GLY A 230 -3.88 5.25 3.66
CA GLY A 230 -4.63 5.59 2.45
C GLY A 230 -6.15 5.61 2.65
N VAL A 231 -6.87 5.41 1.54
CA VAL A 231 -8.33 5.49 1.47
C VAL A 231 -8.95 4.22 0.89
N MET A 232 -10.16 3.93 1.34
CA MET A 232 -11.05 2.94 0.74
C MET A 232 -12.15 3.64 -0.05
N PHE A 233 -12.25 3.35 -1.34
CA PHE A 233 -13.35 3.75 -2.19
C PHE A 233 -14.58 2.90 -1.89
N MET A 234 -15.65 3.56 -1.46
CA MET A 234 -16.91 2.93 -1.06
C MET A 234 -18.09 3.57 -1.79
N PRO A 235 -19.20 2.83 -1.99
CA PRO A 235 -20.47 3.42 -2.39
C PRO A 235 -20.97 4.44 -1.38
N VAL A 236 -21.49 5.59 -1.85
CA VAL A 236 -22.36 6.43 -1.03
C VAL A 236 -23.74 5.78 -1.02
N MET A 237 -24.12 5.25 0.15
CA MET A 237 -25.43 4.63 0.37
C MET A 237 -26.33 5.64 1.08
N ASP A 238 -27.48 5.98 0.48
CA ASP A 238 -28.53 6.72 1.20
C ASP A 238 -29.68 5.79 1.60
N ASP A 239 -30.31 6.06 2.74
CA ASP A 239 -31.44 5.27 3.29
C ASP A 239 -32.68 5.26 2.36
N ALA A 240 -32.70 6.10 1.33
CA ALA A 240 -33.76 6.20 0.34
C ALA A 240 -33.47 5.41 -0.94
N THR A 241 -32.27 4.85 -1.09
CA THR A 241 -31.83 4.18 -2.31
C THR A 241 -32.60 2.86 -2.44
N PRO A 242 -33.31 2.64 -3.56
CA PRO A 242 -33.96 1.35 -3.81
C PRO A 242 -32.96 0.19 -3.78
N VAL A 243 -33.48 -1.04 -3.78
CA VAL A 243 -32.69 -2.27 -4.04
C VAL A 243 -32.09 -2.16 -5.44
N ASP A 244 -30.89 -1.60 -5.52
CA ASP A 244 -30.21 -1.19 -6.75
C ASP A 244 -28.91 -1.97 -6.92
N THR A 245 -28.44 -2.08 -8.15
CA THR A 245 -27.24 -2.84 -8.51
C THR A 245 -26.42 -2.04 -9.52
N TRP A 246 -25.20 -1.67 -9.14
CA TRP A 246 -24.29 -0.85 -9.95
C TRP A 246 -22.82 -1.07 -9.58
N GLN A 247 -21.90 -0.69 -10.47
CA GLN A 247 -20.46 -0.90 -10.34
C GLN A 247 -19.68 0.17 -11.12
N VAL A 248 -19.07 1.10 -10.39
CA VAL A 248 -18.07 2.05 -10.90
C VAL A 248 -16.72 1.34 -10.98
N ASN A 249 -16.00 1.52 -12.08
CA ASN A 249 -14.71 0.88 -12.36
C ASN A 249 -13.60 1.93 -12.37
N LEU A 250 -12.99 2.19 -11.21
CA LEU A 250 -11.86 3.12 -11.12
C LEU A 250 -10.60 2.48 -11.73
N LYS A 251 -9.78 3.26 -12.42
CA LYS A 251 -8.65 2.74 -13.20
C LYS A 251 -7.28 3.05 -12.61
N LEU A 252 -6.40 2.05 -12.70
CA LEU A 252 -4.96 2.21 -12.55
C LEU A 252 -4.31 2.48 -13.92
N PRO A 253 -3.11 3.07 -13.95
CA PRO A 253 -2.23 3.01 -15.10
C PRO A 253 -1.95 1.56 -15.46
N LEU A 254 -1.82 1.28 -16.75
CA LEU A 254 -1.30 -0.01 -17.22
C LEU A 254 0.16 -0.16 -16.79
N ARG A 255 0.63 -1.40 -16.66
CA ARG A 255 2.06 -1.68 -16.51
C ARG A 255 2.70 -1.77 -17.89
N ASP A 256 3.88 -1.19 -18.03
CA ASP A 256 4.74 -1.31 -19.23
C ASP A 256 4.99 -2.79 -19.58
N ASP A 257 4.57 -3.22 -20.76
CA ASP A 257 4.97 -4.51 -21.33
C ASP A 257 6.12 -4.29 -22.31
N THR A 258 7.32 -4.64 -21.88
CA THR A 258 8.56 -4.59 -22.69
C THR A 258 8.52 -5.32 -24.04
N GLN A 259 7.45 -6.06 -24.37
CA GLN A 259 7.22 -6.67 -25.68
C GLN A 259 6.51 -5.73 -26.67
N THR A 260 5.88 -4.66 -26.21
CA THR A 260 5.21 -3.67 -27.06
C THR A 260 6.16 -2.49 -27.38
N PRO A 261 5.87 -1.69 -28.43
CA PRO A 261 6.73 -0.57 -28.80
C PRO A 261 6.40 0.74 -28.06
N VAL A 262 5.36 0.76 -27.21
CA VAL A 262 4.85 1.95 -26.53
C VAL A 262 4.81 1.63 -25.03
N ASN A 263 5.43 2.48 -24.21
CA ASN A 263 5.32 2.34 -22.75
C ASN A 263 3.86 2.61 -22.33
N GLU A 264 3.10 1.55 -22.01
CA GLU A 264 1.70 1.69 -21.63
C GLU A 264 1.53 2.46 -20.32
N TYR A 265 2.50 2.36 -19.39
CA TYR A 265 2.45 3.13 -18.15
C TYR A 265 2.55 4.63 -18.44
N ASP A 266 3.51 5.08 -19.26
CA ASP A 266 3.60 6.51 -19.61
C ASP A 266 2.35 6.99 -20.36
N ALA A 267 1.79 6.16 -21.24
CA ALA A 267 0.57 6.47 -21.98
C ALA A 267 -0.68 6.58 -21.09
N THR A 268 -0.73 5.82 -19.98
CA THR A 268 -1.93 5.71 -19.12
C THR A 268 -1.74 6.22 -17.69
N ALA A 269 -0.60 6.83 -17.37
CA ALA A 269 -0.31 7.38 -16.04
C ALA A 269 -1.29 8.48 -15.61
N TYR A 270 -2.01 9.11 -16.56
CA TYR A 270 -3.07 10.07 -16.28
C TYR A 270 -4.32 9.42 -15.65
N ARG A 271 -4.46 8.09 -15.71
CA ARG A 271 -5.61 7.37 -15.14
C ARG A 271 -5.64 7.40 -13.62
N LEU A 272 -4.51 7.63 -12.95
CA LEU A 272 -4.44 7.82 -11.51
C LEU A 272 -3.31 8.77 -11.13
N SER A 273 -3.69 9.98 -10.69
CA SER A 273 -2.77 11.00 -10.23
C SER A 273 -3.31 11.69 -8.97
N ALA A 274 -2.42 12.34 -8.23
CA ALA A 274 -2.80 13.24 -7.14
C ALA A 274 -2.08 14.58 -7.30
N THR A 275 -2.79 15.69 -7.17
CA THR A 275 -2.18 17.00 -6.96
C THR A 275 -1.91 17.16 -5.48
N PHE A 276 -0.66 17.43 -5.11
CA PHE A 276 -0.22 17.38 -3.71
C PHE A 276 0.70 18.55 -3.35
N ALA A 277 0.35 19.30 -2.31
CA ALA A 277 1.13 20.42 -1.79
C ALA A 277 1.26 20.34 -0.26
N PHE A 278 2.47 20.55 0.26
CA PHE A 278 2.72 20.58 1.71
C PHE A 278 3.74 21.64 2.12
N THR A 279 3.60 22.13 3.35
CA THR A 279 4.64 22.90 4.04
C THR A 279 5.45 21.92 4.90
N PRO A 280 6.78 21.77 4.67
CA PRO A 280 7.62 20.93 5.50
C PRO A 280 7.59 21.39 6.97
N GLY A 281 7.49 20.44 7.89
CA GLY A 281 7.55 20.72 9.32
C GLY A 281 8.88 21.33 9.75
N GLU A 282 8.88 22.06 10.87
CA GLU A 282 10.14 22.42 11.53
C GLU A 282 10.83 21.12 11.97
N THR A 283 11.94 20.75 11.31
CA THR A 283 12.79 19.65 11.81
C THR A 283 13.07 19.91 13.29
N PRO A 284 12.81 18.93 14.18
CA PRO A 284 13.14 19.08 15.58
C PRO A 284 14.59 19.51 15.72
N ASP A 285 14.83 20.65 16.37
CA ASP A 285 16.19 21.04 16.73
C ASP A 285 16.70 20.00 17.73
N ASP A 286 17.48 19.03 17.22
CA ASP A 286 18.04 17.89 17.96
C ASP A 286 18.87 18.31 19.18
N GLY A 287 19.04 19.62 19.44
CA GLY A 287 19.80 20.15 20.56
C GLY A 287 21.27 19.80 20.45
N ALA A 288 21.71 19.43 19.25
CA ALA A 288 23.06 19.03 18.87
C ALA A 288 24.00 20.22 19.07
N SER A 289 24.39 20.42 20.32
CA SER A 289 25.14 21.56 20.80
C SER A 289 26.42 21.72 19.98
N ASP A 290 26.47 22.78 19.18
CA ASP A 290 27.52 23.06 18.19
C ASP A 290 28.93 22.72 18.74
N PRO A 291 29.59 21.67 18.23
CA PRO A 291 30.84 21.17 18.79
C PRO A 291 32.05 22.00 18.37
N GLY A 292 32.00 23.33 18.55
CA GLY A 292 33.23 24.13 18.64
C GLY A 292 33.17 25.60 18.25
N SER A 293 32.72 26.47 19.16
CA SER A 293 33.35 27.79 19.33
C SER A 293 33.99 27.90 20.73
N GLY A 294 35.28 27.60 20.79
CA GLY A 294 36.01 27.52 22.05
C GLY A 294 36.39 28.89 22.61
N THR A 295 35.59 29.44 23.54
CA THR A 295 36.02 30.51 24.44
C THR A 295 36.27 29.97 25.86
N THR A 296 37.55 29.80 26.18
CA THR A 296 38.02 29.46 27.53
C THR A 296 38.08 30.70 28.43
N GLY A 297 37.38 30.64 29.58
CA GLY A 297 37.65 31.52 30.72
C GLY A 297 36.42 32.17 31.35
N GLY A 298 36.23 31.97 32.65
CA GLY A 298 35.19 32.67 33.43
C GLY A 298 34.62 31.84 34.57
N SER A 299 35.34 31.77 35.70
CA SER A 299 34.83 31.11 36.91
C SER A 299 33.83 32.00 37.67
N SER A 300 32.93 31.35 38.41
CA SER A 300 32.25 31.77 39.66
C SER A 300 30.79 32.26 39.60
N GLY A 301 29.96 31.74 40.52
CA GLY A 301 28.82 32.49 41.07
C GLY A 301 27.47 31.77 41.24
N SER A 302 27.12 31.46 42.50
CA SER A 302 25.77 31.57 43.12
C SER A 302 24.55 30.78 42.62
N SER A 303 24.23 29.74 43.39
CA SER A 303 22.98 29.56 44.19
C SER A 303 21.66 30.27 43.81
N GLY A 304 20.60 29.46 43.65
CA GLY A 304 19.16 29.75 43.83
C GLY A 304 18.36 28.53 43.34
N SER A 305 17.55 27.78 44.10
CA SER A 305 16.64 28.02 45.23
C SER A 305 15.24 28.52 44.87
N SER A 306 14.43 27.61 44.32
CA SER A 306 12.95 27.58 44.35
C SER A 306 12.52 26.21 43.80
N GLY A 307 11.54 25.46 44.32
CA GLY A 307 10.52 25.79 45.32
C GLY A 307 9.14 25.53 44.72
N GLY A 308 8.58 24.33 44.92
CA GLY A 308 7.32 23.93 44.29
C GLY A 308 6.74 22.64 44.89
N SER A 309 5.99 22.77 45.99
CA SER A 309 5.12 21.72 46.51
C SER A 309 3.67 22.05 46.15
N GLY A 310 2.91 21.06 45.68
CA GLY A 310 1.50 21.21 45.33
C GLY A 310 0.76 19.89 45.45
N GLY A 311 0.41 19.50 46.69
CA GLY A 311 -0.50 18.39 46.94
C GLY A 311 -1.95 18.87 46.98
N GLY A 312 -2.88 18.08 46.44
CA GLY A 312 -4.30 18.40 46.40
C GLY A 312 -5.17 17.14 46.43
N GLY A 313 -5.33 16.54 47.62
CA GLY A 313 -6.32 15.48 47.83
C GLY A 313 -7.68 16.09 48.20
N GLY A 314 -8.74 15.66 47.50
CA GLY A 314 -10.12 16.04 47.80
C GLY A 314 -11.00 14.80 47.96
N SER A 315 -11.56 14.61 49.15
CA SER A 315 -12.48 13.52 49.49
C SER A 315 -13.69 14.08 50.24
N GLY A 316 -14.87 13.56 49.92
CA GLY A 316 -16.17 13.93 50.51
C GLY A 316 -17.23 14.22 49.43
N GLY A 317 -18.47 13.75 49.48
CA GLY A 317 -19.09 12.80 50.41
C GLY A 317 -20.42 13.29 51.03
N GLY A 318 -21.54 12.73 50.57
CA GLY A 318 -22.75 12.53 51.39
C GLY A 318 -24.00 13.42 51.14
N GLY A 319 -25.18 12.77 51.08
CA GLY A 319 -26.54 13.35 51.26
C GLY A 319 -27.29 13.63 49.95
N ALA A 320 -28.35 12.90 49.53
CA ALA A 320 -29.69 12.63 50.16
C ALA A 320 -30.64 13.86 50.02
N ASP A 321 -31.94 13.77 49.65
CA ASP A 321 -32.92 12.65 49.56
C ASP A 321 -34.06 12.95 48.55
N GLU A 322 -34.86 11.91 48.20
CA GLU A 322 -36.27 11.90 47.69
C GLU A 322 -36.67 12.72 46.42
N ALA A 323 -37.59 12.32 45.53
CA ALA A 323 -38.29 11.08 45.12
C ALA A 323 -39.05 11.40 43.79
N ALA A 324 -39.88 10.59 43.10
CA ALA A 324 -40.49 9.26 43.29
C ALA A 324 -40.97 8.68 41.92
N ALA A 325 -41.40 7.40 41.90
CA ALA A 325 -42.03 6.64 40.79
C ALA A 325 -41.13 6.33 39.56
N GLY A 326 -41.18 5.13 38.94
CA GLY A 326 -41.93 3.92 39.31
C GLY A 326 -42.43 3.16 38.08
N GLU A 327 -41.70 2.15 37.62
CA GLU A 327 -42.17 1.19 36.62
C GLU A 327 -41.39 -0.14 36.69
N GLU A 328 -41.98 -1.19 36.12
CA GLU A 328 -41.71 -2.60 36.38
C GLU A 328 -41.16 -3.27 35.10
N SER A 329 -39.94 -3.85 35.12
CA SER A 329 -39.49 -4.87 34.14
C SER A 329 -38.13 -5.52 34.44
N ALA A 330 -38.06 -6.83 34.18
CA ALA A 330 -36.90 -7.68 33.86
C ALA A 330 -35.64 -7.63 34.77
N SER A 331 -35.46 -8.70 35.55
CA SER A 331 -34.19 -9.01 36.24
C SER A 331 -33.06 -9.36 35.25
N PRO A 332 -31.85 -8.78 35.37
CA PRO A 332 -30.66 -9.31 34.71
C PRO A 332 -30.11 -10.52 35.49
N GLU A 333 -29.78 -11.62 34.79
CA GLU A 333 -28.94 -12.67 35.36
C GLU A 333 -27.50 -12.17 35.44
N GLU A 334 -27.02 -11.94 36.67
CA GLU A 334 -25.66 -11.51 36.96
C GLU A 334 -24.68 -12.67 36.71
N LEU A 335 -24.11 -12.71 35.50
CA LEU A 335 -23.03 -13.64 35.16
C LEU A 335 -21.77 -13.29 35.98
N ALA A 336 -21.55 -14.06 37.04
CA ALA A 336 -20.35 -13.95 37.86
C ALA A 336 -19.07 -14.13 37.00
N PRO A 337 -18.02 -13.31 37.21
CA PRO A 337 -16.78 -13.41 36.44
C PRO A 337 -16.15 -14.79 36.65
N ALA A 338 -15.88 -15.50 35.55
CA ALA A 338 -15.23 -16.80 35.59
C ALA A 338 -13.84 -16.66 36.22
N ALA A 339 -13.63 -17.29 37.38
CA ALA A 339 -12.35 -17.31 38.04
C ALA A 339 -11.32 -18.01 37.16
N TYR A 340 -10.27 -17.30 36.76
CA TYR A 340 -9.20 -17.83 35.93
C TYR A 340 -8.35 -18.82 36.75
N GLU A 341 -8.66 -20.11 36.67
CA GLU A 341 -7.81 -21.14 37.25
C GLU A 341 -6.49 -21.22 36.47
N PRO A 342 -5.32 -21.01 37.10
CA PRO A 342 -4.05 -21.14 36.41
C PRO A 342 -3.83 -22.59 35.97
N ILE A 343 -3.74 -22.81 34.66
CA ILE A 343 -3.56 -24.13 34.06
C ILE A 343 -2.16 -24.65 34.41
N GLU A 344 -2.07 -25.49 35.45
CA GLU A 344 -0.85 -26.25 35.73
C GLU A 344 -0.56 -27.23 34.57
N PRO A 345 0.59 -27.13 33.87
CA PRO A 345 0.92 -28.04 32.79
C PRO A 345 1.25 -29.43 33.34
N LYS A 346 0.27 -30.34 33.34
CA LYS A 346 0.37 -31.74 33.81
C LYS A 346 1.29 -32.64 32.95
N ALA A 347 2.05 -32.08 32.01
CA ALA A 347 2.99 -32.82 31.18
C ALA A 347 4.26 -33.17 31.99
N PRO A 348 4.67 -34.46 32.04
CA PRO A 348 5.92 -34.86 32.69
C PRO A 348 7.13 -34.09 32.13
N TRP A 349 8.10 -33.76 32.98
CA TRP A 349 9.21 -32.87 32.63
C TRP A 349 10.01 -33.29 31.38
N TYR A 350 10.07 -34.59 31.07
CA TYR A 350 10.75 -35.12 29.88
C TYR A 350 9.99 -34.87 28.56
N VAL A 351 8.71 -34.51 28.60
CA VAL A 351 7.97 -34.11 27.39
C VAL A 351 8.53 -32.80 26.84
N TRP A 352 8.89 -31.87 27.73
CA TRP A 352 9.49 -30.59 27.37
C TRP A 352 10.90 -30.70 26.78
N THR A 353 11.64 -31.77 27.09
CA THR A 353 12.95 -32.03 26.47
C THR A 353 12.85 -32.78 25.13
N LEU A 354 11.73 -33.47 24.87
CA LEU A 354 11.46 -34.12 23.59
C LEU A 354 11.04 -33.14 22.49
N ILE A 355 10.45 -31.98 22.84
CA ILE A 355 10.04 -30.98 21.83
C ILE A 355 11.24 -30.40 21.06
N PRO A 356 12.32 -29.88 21.70
CA PRO A 356 13.52 -29.44 20.98
C PRO A 356 14.19 -30.57 20.18
N ALA A 357 14.23 -31.78 20.73
CA ALA A 357 14.81 -32.93 20.05
C ALA A 357 14.01 -33.33 18.79
N GLY A 358 12.68 -33.21 18.84
CA GLY A 358 11.79 -33.40 17.70
C GLY A 358 11.99 -32.35 16.61
N ILE A 359 12.14 -31.08 16.98
CA ILE A 359 12.41 -29.98 16.03
C ILE A 359 13.77 -30.17 15.34
N VAL A 360 14.84 -30.50 16.09
CA VAL A 360 16.16 -30.79 15.51
C VAL A 360 16.12 -32.05 14.63
N GLY A 361 15.38 -33.08 15.04
CA GLY A 361 15.15 -34.29 14.25
C GLY A 361 14.45 -34.01 12.92
N ALA A 362 13.37 -33.20 12.94
CA ALA A 362 12.65 -32.79 11.75
C ALA A 362 13.52 -31.95 10.80
N TYR A 363 14.33 -31.03 11.33
CA TYR A 363 15.27 -30.22 10.55
C TYR A 363 16.38 -31.07 9.89
N LEU A 364 16.94 -32.05 10.61
CA LEU A 364 17.90 -33.00 10.06
C LEU A 364 17.25 -33.92 9.01
N LEU A 365 16.00 -34.32 9.21
CA LEU A 365 15.25 -35.10 8.22
C LEU A 365 14.99 -34.28 6.94
N HIS A 366 14.57 -33.03 7.08
CA HIS A 366 14.35 -32.08 5.99
C HIS A 366 15.62 -31.82 5.17
N THR A 367 16.76 -31.64 5.84
CA THR A 367 18.06 -31.42 5.15
C THR A 367 18.61 -32.69 4.48
N VAL A 368 18.34 -33.89 5.02
CA VAL A 368 18.80 -35.17 4.44
C VAL A 368 17.91 -35.66 3.29
N MET A 369 16.59 -35.40 3.31
CA MET A 369 15.70 -35.77 2.19
C MET A 369 15.89 -34.90 0.94
N GLY A 370 16.57 -33.76 1.08
CA GLY A 370 16.95 -32.89 -0.01
C GLY A 370 15.80 -32.00 -0.49
N ALA A 371 16.12 -30.73 -0.74
CA ALA A 371 15.22 -29.77 -1.38
C ALA A 371 15.01 -30.14 -2.87
N SER A 372 14.23 -31.19 -3.10
CA SER A 372 13.52 -31.38 -4.36
C SER A 372 12.41 -30.33 -4.39
N SER A 373 12.32 -29.56 -5.47
CA SER A 373 11.31 -28.51 -5.65
C SER A 373 9.90 -29.10 -5.82
N ALA A 374 9.28 -29.47 -4.70
CA ALA A 374 7.91 -29.93 -4.60
C ALA A 374 7.34 -29.48 -3.25
N ALA A 375 6.43 -28.51 -3.27
CA ALA A 375 5.80 -27.98 -2.08
C ALA A 375 4.89 -29.04 -1.43
N ALA A 376 5.32 -29.59 -0.29
CA ALA A 376 4.50 -30.39 0.60
C ALA A 376 5.07 -30.28 2.03
N GLY A 377 4.31 -29.95 3.06
CA GLY A 377 2.91 -29.51 3.08
C GLY A 377 2.55 -29.08 4.50
N GLY A 378 1.92 -27.93 4.66
CA GLY A 378 1.75 -27.29 5.96
C GLY A 378 1.44 -25.81 5.84
N GLY A 379 0.43 -25.49 5.04
CA GLY A 379 -0.09 -24.13 4.86
C GLY A 379 -1.58 -24.18 4.60
N GLY A 380 -2.32 -23.18 5.10
CA GLY A 380 -3.77 -23.08 4.94
C GLY A 380 -4.18 -22.82 3.48
N ALA A 381 -5.48 -22.58 3.26
CA ALA A 381 -5.94 -22.02 1.98
C ALA A 381 -5.22 -20.68 1.69
N ILE A 382 -5.06 -19.85 2.73
CA ILE A 382 -4.37 -18.55 2.70
C ILE A 382 -2.93 -18.66 2.16
N ASP A 383 -2.15 -19.66 2.59
CA ASP A 383 -0.77 -19.83 2.12
C ASP A 383 -0.70 -20.28 0.65
N ARG A 384 -1.73 -20.97 0.15
CA ARG A 384 -1.85 -21.32 -1.27
C ARG A 384 -2.26 -20.14 -2.12
N ILE A 385 -3.18 -19.29 -1.65
CA ILE A 385 -3.54 -18.02 -2.31
C ILE A 385 -2.30 -17.12 -2.41
N ARG A 386 -1.58 -16.92 -1.29
CA ARG A 386 -0.32 -16.14 -1.27
C ARG A 386 0.76 -16.72 -2.19
N ALA A 387 0.95 -18.04 -2.21
CA ALA A 387 1.92 -18.67 -3.09
C ALA A 387 1.55 -18.56 -4.58
N HIS A 388 0.27 -18.72 -4.93
CA HIS A 388 -0.24 -18.58 -6.30
C HIS A 388 -0.12 -17.14 -6.81
N ASN A 389 -0.47 -16.16 -5.96
CA ASN A 389 -0.33 -14.75 -6.30
C ASN A 389 1.15 -14.32 -6.37
N LEU A 390 2.04 -14.88 -5.55
CA LEU A 390 3.49 -14.66 -5.68
C LEU A 390 4.09 -15.25 -6.96
N ASP A 391 3.62 -16.43 -7.39
CA ASP A 391 4.07 -17.07 -8.64
C ASP A 391 3.63 -16.25 -9.87
N LYS A 392 2.36 -15.81 -9.91
CA LYS A 392 1.86 -14.88 -10.94
C LYS A 392 2.57 -13.52 -10.93
N ARG A 393 3.05 -13.03 -9.78
CA ARG A 393 3.81 -11.77 -9.66
C ARG A 393 5.23 -11.85 -10.25
N GLY A 394 5.72 -13.03 -10.67
CA GLY A 394 7.06 -13.20 -11.25
C GLY A 394 8.23 -12.96 -10.29
N TRP A 395 7.94 -12.84 -8.98
CA TRP A 395 8.92 -12.50 -7.95
C TRP A 395 9.71 -13.73 -7.48
N ALA A 396 10.69 -14.14 -8.28
CA ALA A 396 11.84 -14.84 -7.72
C ALA A 396 12.64 -13.83 -6.88
N LEU A 397 12.53 -13.92 -5.54
CA LEU A 397 13.33 -13.12 -4.61
C LEU A 397 14.81 -13.14 -5.04
N PRO A 398 15.44 -11.98 -5.33
CA PRO A 398 16.83 -11.95 -5.75
C PRO A 398 17.72 -12.39 -4.59
N VAL A 399 18.09 -13.67 -4.57
CA VAL A 399 19.07 -14.21 -3.64
C VAL A 399 20.36 -13.42 -3.85
N PRO A 400 20.83 -12.63 -2.86
CA PRO A 400 21.91 -11.69 -3.10
C PRO A 400 23.17 -12.43 -3.55
N ALA A 401 23.62 -12.11 -4.77
CA ALA A 401 24.75 -12.74 -5.42
C ALA A 401 26.01 -12.56 -4.55
N GLY A 402 26.42 -13.63 -3.86
CA GLY A 402 27.57 -13.65 -2.95
C GLY A 402 27.33 -14.30 -1.59
N LEU A 403 26.08 -14.49 -1.14
CA LEU A 403 25.82 -15.12 0.16
C LEU A 403 26.37 -16.56 0.25
N TRP A 404 26.19 -17.34 -0.82
CA TRP A 404 26.74 -18.70 -0.96
C TRP A 404 28.28 -18.75 -1.04
N GLN A 405 28.93 -17.72 -1.59
CA GLN A 405 30.39 -17.63 -1.61
C GLN A 405 30.97 -17.27 -0.24
N LYS A 406 30.26 -16.45 0.56
CA LYS A 406 30.65 -16.17 1.95
C LYS A 406 30.47 -17.38 2.87
N LEU A 407 29.41 -18.18 2.72
CA LEU A 407 29.11 -19.32 3.60
C LEU A 407 29.92 -20.59 3.30
N THR A 408 30.35 -20.81 2.06
CA THR A 408 31.06 -22.05 1.67
C THR A 408 32.58 -21.98 1.79
N GLY A 409 33.16 -20.80 2.04
CA GLY A 409 34.60 -20.60 2.29
C GLY A 409 35.52 -20.99 1.12
N ARG A 410 34.97 -21.31 -0.06
CA ARG A 410 35.69 -21.92 -1.16
C ARG A 410 36.21 -20.90 -2.16
N GLY A 411 37.14 -20.06 -1.69
CA GLY A 411 37.92 -19.18 -2.55
C GLY A 411 38.70 -19.98 -3.60
N GLY A 412 38.45 -19.73 -4.88
CA GLY A 412 39.20 -20.33 -5.98
C GLY A 412 40.66 -19.91 -5.96
N ARG A 413 41.56 -20.88 -6.11
CA ARG A 413 42.96 -20.62 -6.52
C ARG A 413 43.07 -20.89 -8.02
N SER A 414 43.79 -19.98 -8.69
CA SER A 414 44.20 -19.98 -10.12
C SER A 414 43.09 -20.12 -11.15
#